data_AF-A0A518CMY4-F1
#
_entry.id   AF-A0A518CMY4-F1
#
_cell.length_a   1.000
_cell.length_b   1.000
_cell.length_c   1.000
_cell.angle_alpha   90.00
_cell.angle_beta   90.00
_cell.angle_gamma   90.00
#
_symmetry.space_group_name_H-M   'P 1'
#
loop_
_entity.id
_entity.type
_entity.pdbx_description
1 polymer ?
#
loop_
_entity_poly.entity_id
_entity_poly.type
_entity_poly.pdbx_seq_one_letter_code
_entity_poly.pdbx_strand_id
1 'polypeptide(L)'
;MLIGYVSDEYYMALADVLVEFRQQEQTTAIVRTTPRGSIEAELSPGEYEVILVKPGFGSKRVWMTVGNGAPSPYQFRLLSDRLLGYAWPRAIQSGEQAEFKVHSVEPYRLSLWRYGCKREFVKLLGWFDEHAARAVMQITPDGDYTQTGVNWNTVGYGSTHHTQLVTGPERSGLYYFHAKTESSKEFFSFPLVVSPSIPKAKVAVLASTNTWLAYNNFGGRSNYINSNQLPPEPSINVRQDLIRFTKAGSFNSWGFQDEEYTPLSFERPEPGNCVRENEEVTDPIEGRLPSSLAPAEWRLLGWLEREGFEYDYYAETQLHHGKLDLDAYEVLIISVHPEYWSREMFEKVHLWVHQRGGKLMYLGGNGLNCEVEFEDESRLRFKTWLQPETGGELGMPNPANPEEYLESRMHRSYESEASLLGVVCTASGIMTAAPYRVVAPDHWAFEGTGLSQGDEFGHESLHERIHGGASGHETDKISPHSPSGTRLLAKGTNPNGGGAEMAYYETKSEGAVFSVGSICYVASLIIDSTLSRITSNVLRRFLNDSK
;
A
#
# COMPACT_ATOMS: atom_id res chain seq x y z
N MET A 1 13.88 30.52 24.03
CA MET A 1 13.79 30.46 22.55
C MET A 1 13.12 29.15 22.16
N LEU A 2 12.39 29.10 21.04
CA LEU A 2 11.89 27.83 20.50
C LEU A 2 13.09 27.01 20.00
N ILE A 3 13.28 25.82 20.57
CA ILE A 3 14.33 24.89 20.16
C ILE A 3 13.79 23.93 19.10
N GLY A 4 12.59 23.41 19.33
CA GLY A 4 12.06 22.33 18.51
C GLY A 4 10.70 21.84 18.97
N TYR A 5 10.25 20.77 18.35
CA TYR A 5 9.03 20.06 18.68
C TYR A 5 9.34 18.58 18.93
N VAL A 6 8.61 17.95 19.85
CA VAL A 6 8.62 16.49 20.03
C VAL A 6 7.29 15.91 19.57
N SER A 7 7.37 14.84 18.79
CA SER A 7 6.21 14.18 18.20
C SER A 7 6.38 12.67 18.12
N ASP A 8 5.28 11.93 18.00
CA ASP A 8 5.27 10.47 17.90
C ASP A 8 5.53 9.96 16.48
N GLU A 9 5.55 8.66 16.26
CA GLU A 9 5.74 8.10 14.92
C GLU A 9 4.69 8.52 13.88
N TYR A 10 3.54 9.12 14.25
CA TYR A 10 2.53 9.65 13.32
C TYR A 10 2.54 11.17 13.18
N TYR A 11 3.56 11.83 13.73
CA TYR A 11 3.71 13.30 13.73
C TYR A 11 2.63 14.01 14.57
N MET A 12 2.14 13.32 15.60
CA MET A 12 1.30 13.91 16.66
C MET A 12 2.17 14.53 17.75
N ALA A 13 1.80 15.72 18.20
CA ALA A 13 2.49 16.46 19.25
C ALA A 13 2.52 15.68 20.57
N LEU A 14 3.71 15.57 21.19
CA LEU A 14 3.88 14.91 22.48
C LEU A 14 4.07 15.94 23.60
N ALA A 15 3.05 16.08 24.44
CA ALA A 15 3.09 16.89 25.65
C ALA A 15 3.86 16.20 26.78
N ASP A 16 4.44 17.01 27.68
CA ASP A 16 5.10 16.55 28.91
C ASP A 16 6.23 15.53 28.71
N VAL A 17 6.99 15.67 27.62
CA VAL A 17 8.25 14.95 27.41
C VAL A 17 9.32 15.62 28.24
N LEU A 18 10.04 14.87 29.08
CA LEU A 18 11.20 15.38 29.79
C LEU A 18 12.38 15.45 28.82
N VAL A 19 12.98 16.62 28.69
CA VAL A 19 14.11 16.88 27.80
C VAL A 19 15.26 17.43 28.61
N GLU A 20 16.41 16.77 28.52
CA GLU A 20 17.67 17.21 29.11
C GLU A 20 18.64 17.60 28.00
N PHE A 21 19.20 18.81 28.09
CA PHE A 21 20.26 19.29 27.24
C PHE A 21 21.59 19.20 27.98
N ARG A 22 22.61 18.61 27.33
CA ARG A 22 23.94 18.44 27.89
C ARG A 22 25.00 18.96 26.93
N GLN A 23 26.00 19.65 27.47
CA GLN A 23 27.19 20.10 26.74
C GLN A 23 28.41 19.81 27.60
N GLN A 24 29.46 19.23 27.00
CA GLN A 24 30.68 18.82 27.73
C GLN A 24 30.35 17.98 28.99
N GLU A 25 29.44 17.03 28.84
CA GLU A 25 28.94 16.13 29.90
C GLU A 25 28.15 16.80 31.05
N GLN A 26 28.00 18.12 31.03
CA GLN A 26 27.23 18.88 32.03
C GLN A 26 25.82 19.18 31.52
N THR A 27 24.84 19.03 32.41
CA THR A 27 23.45 19.43 32.14
C THR A 27 23.36 20.95 32.07
N THR A 28 22.92 21.49 30.93
CA THR A 28 22.75 22.92 30.71
C THR A 28 21.30 23.36 30.94
N ALA A 29 20.33 22.51 30.61
CA ALA A 29 18.91 22.77 30.84
C ALA A 29 18.12 21.47 30.97
N ILE A 30 17.07 21.49 31.80
CA ILE A 30 16.05 20.44 31.87
C ILE A 30 14.70 21.13 31.69
N VAL A 31 13.94 20.70 30.70
CA VAL A 31 12.65 21.29 30.34
C VAL A 31 11.61 20.22 30.04
N ARG A 32 10.35 20.63 29.91
CA ARG A 32 9.25 19.77 29.50
C ARG A 32 8.55 20.35 28.29
N THR A 33 8.09 19.49 27.38
CA THR A 33 7.33 19.96 26.22
C THR A 33 5.95 20.49 26.63
N THR A 34 5.51 21.53 25.92
CA THR A 34 4.14 22.07 26.06
C THR A 34 3.10 21.12 25.43
N PRO A 35 1.78 21.38 25.57
CA PRO A 35 0.75 20.61 24.85
C PRO A 35 0.91 20.57 23.33
N ARG A 36 1.64 21.52 22.73
CA ARG A 36 1.95 21.54 21.29
C ARG A 36 3.20 20.72 20.93
N GLY A 37 3.79 20.03 21.91
CA GLY A 37 5.07 19.36 21.76
C GLY A 37 6.26 20.31 21.70
N SER A 38 6.08 21.62 21.86
CA SER A 38 7.17 22.59 21.73
C SER A 38 8.15 22.51 22.90
N ILE A 39 9.44 22.64 22.60
CA ILE A 39 10.53 22.79 23.55
C ILE A 39 10.98 24.24 23.55
N GLU A 40 10.85 24.90 24.70
CA GLU A 40 11.35 26.26 24.91
C GLU A 40 12.45 26.22 25.97
N ALA A 41 13.66 26.61 25.59
CA ALA A 41 14.82 26.69 26.47
C ALA A 41 15.71 27.88 26.07
N GLU A 42 16.58 28.32 26.95
CA GLU A 42 17.64 29.30 26.64
C GLU A 42 18.97 28.56 26.55
N LEU A 43 19.48 28.39 25.33
CA LEU A 43 20.71 27.66 25.05
C LEU A 43 21.68 28.56 24.29
N SER A 44 22.96 28.55 24.66
CA SER A 44 24.02 29.19 23.87
C SER A 44 24.26 28.41 22.57
N PRO A 45 24.74 29.07 21.50
CA PRO A 45 25.13 28.35 20.29
C PRO A 45 26.19 27.26 20.56
N GLY A 46 26.04 26.11 19.93
CA GLY A 46 26.96 24.97 20.07
C GLY A 46 26.29 23.61 19.88
N GLU A 47 27.08 22.56 20.06
CA GLU A 47 26.62 21.16 20.03
C GLU A 47 26.06 20.75 21.39
N TYR A 48 24.98 19.97 21.37
CA TYR A 48 24.32 19.42 22.54
C TYR A 48 24.00 17.94 22.36
N GLU A 49 24.24 17.14 23.39
CA GLU A 49 23.56 15.86 23.57
C GLU A 49 22.19 16.15 24.18
N VAL A 50 21.13 15.65 23.55
CA VAL A 50 19.74 15.81 24.00
C VAL A 50 19.19 14.45 24.38
N ILE A 51 18.69 14.34 25.61
CA ILE A 51 18.07 13.13 26.13
C ILE A 51 16.58 13.37 26.27
N LEU A 52 15.77 12.50 25.67
CA LEU A 52 14.31 12.59 25.70
C LEU A 52 13.72 11.36 26.40
N VAL A 53 12.83 11.59 27.36
CA VAL A 53 12.13 10.55 28.10
C VAL A 53 10.66 10.88 28.22
N LYS A 54 9.81 9.93 27.84
CA LYS A 54 8.37 9.95 28.08
C LYS A 54 7.87 8.53 28.35
N PRO A 55 7.13 8.27 29.44
CA PRO A 55 6.52 6.96 29.66
C PRO A 55 5.65 6.53 28.48
N GLY A 56 5.78 5.26 28.08
CA GLY A 56 5.11 4.70 26.90
C GLY A 56 5.81 4.97 25.57
N PHE A 57 7.02 5.54 25.60
CA PHE A 57 7.85 5.79 24.42
C PHE A 57 9.31 5.38 24.66
N GLY A 58 9.96 4.93 23.60
CA GLY A 58 11.37 4.61 23.57
C GLY A 58 12.21 5.84 23.87
N SER A 59 12.86 5.86 25.03
CA SER A 59 13.78 6.93 25.40
C SER A 59 14.98 6.91 24.48
N LYS A 60 15.45 8.10 24.08
CA LYS A 60 16.60 8.21 23.17
C LYS A 60 17.52 9.36 23.52
N ARG A 61 18.76 9.26 23.04
CA ARG A 61 19.76 10.32 23.01
C ARG A 61 20.05 10.69 21.57
N VAL A 62 20.18 11.98 21.29
CA VAL A 62 20.52 12.50 19.96
C VAL A 62 21.48 13.69 20.09
N TRP A 63 22.21 13.96 19.03
CA TRP A 63 23.05 15.15 18.94
C TRP A 63 22.36 16.21 18.11
N MET A 64 22.39 17.46 18.57
CA MET A 64 21.86 18.61 17.84
C MET A 64 22.79 19.81 17.95
N THR A 65 22.76 20.66 16.94
CA THR A 65 23.43 21.97 16.93
C THR A 65 22.42 23.08 17.24
N VAL A 66 22.79 24.04 18.08
CA VAL A 66 22.06 25.32 18.26
C VAL A 66 22.86 26.44 17.62
N GLY A 67 22.20 27.29 16.83
CA GLY A 67 22.80 28.50 16.26
C GLY A 67 22.70 28.58 14.73
N ASN A 68 23.52 29.43 14.12
CA ASN A 68 23.47 29.72 12.68
C ASN A 68 23.76 28.47 11.84
N GLY A 69 22.86 28.16 10.90
CA GLY A 69 22.98 27.02 9.99
C GLY A 69 22.41 25.70 10.53
N ALA A 70 21.95 25.67 11.78
CA ALA A 70 21.26 24.50 12.33
C ALA A 70 19.79 24.44 11.89
N PRO A 71 19.22 23.23 11.70
CA PRO A 71 17.78 23.06 11.54
C PRO A 71 17.03 23.64 12.74
N SER A 72 16.18 24.63 12.52
CA SER A 72 15.35 25.26 13.56
C SER A 72 13.97 25.60 13.01
N PRO A 73 12.87 25.18 13.65
CA PRO A 73 12.82 24.34 14.85
C PRO A 73 13.29 22.90 14.58
N TYR A 74 14.01 22.29 15.54
CA TYR A 74 14.42 20.88 15.45
C TYR A 74 13.21 19.95 15.66
N GLN A 75 13.12 18.85 14.91
CA GLN A 75 11.95 17.97 14.91
C GLN A 75 12.28 16.64 15.58
N PHE A 76 12.13 16.57 16.90
CA PHE A 76 12.36 15.36 17.67
C PHE A 76 11.22 14.35 17.49
N ARG A 77 11.57 13.08 17.37
CA ARG A 77 10.66 11.97 17.08
C ARG A 77 10.82 10.88 18.15
N LEU A 78 9.76 10.52 18.84
CA LEU A 78 9.73 9.38 19.77
C LEU A 78 8.89 8.26 19.20
N LEU A 79 9.33 7.02 19.39
CA LEU A 79 8.61 5.83 18.98
C LEU A 79 7.85 5.25 20.17
N SER A 80 6.56 4.96 20.01
CA SER A 80 5.75 4.36 21.07
C SER A 80 6.25 2.96 21.48
N ASP A 81 6.11 2.61 22.76
CA ASP A 81 6.47 1.30 23.33
C ASP A 81 5.46 0.24 22.86
N ARG A 82 5.72 -0.42 21.74
CA ARG A 82 4.84 -1.44 21.12
C ARG A 82 5.60 -2.42 20.25
N LEU A 83 4.93 -3.43 19.71
CA LEU A 83 5.52 -4.36 18.73
C LEU A 83 5.28 -3.85 17.30
N LEU A 84 6.36 -3.68 16.54
CA LEU A 84 6.33 -3.29 15.13
C LEU A 84 7.42 -4.01 14.36
N GLY A 85 7.22 -4.23 13.07
CA GLY A 85 8.25 -4.77 12.20
C GLY A 85 8.03 -4.49 10.72
N TYR A 86 9.09 -4.67 9.95
CA TYR A 86 9.05 -4.70 8.48
C TYR A 86 10.25 -5.49 7.96
N ALA A 87 10.26 -5.78 6.66
CA ALA A 87 11.39 -6.40 5.99
C ALA A 87 11.94 -5.50 4.88
N TRP A 88 13.25 -5.56 4.66
CA TRP A 88 13.93 -4.86 3.59
C TRP A 88 15.05 -5.71 2.95
N PRO A 89 15.08 -5.89 1.62
CA PRO A 89 14.02 -5.53 0.68
C PRO A 89 12.70 -6.23 1.01
N ARG A 90 11.59 -5.53 0.80
CA ARG A 90 10.22 -6.05 1.04
C ARG A 90 9.77 -7.08 0.01
N ALA A 91 10.48 -7.16 -1.11
CA ALA A 91 10.26 -8.09 -2.21
C ALA A 91 11.61 -8.68 -2.63
N ILE A 92 11.68 -10.00 -2.67
CA ILE A 92 12.90 -10.75 -3.02
C ILE A 92 12.56 -11.92 -3.93
N GLN A 93 13.53 -12.42 -4.68
CA GLN A 93 13.41 -13.71 -5.37
C GLN A 93 13.72 -14.87 -4.42
N SER A 94 13.20 -16.06 -4.71
CA SER A 94 13.62 -17.30 -4.06
C SER A 94 15.15 -17.40 -4.01
N GLY A 95 15.70 -17.64 -2.82
CA GLY A 95 17.15 -17.71 -2.59
C GLY A 95 17.85 -16.37 -2.32
N GLU A 96 17.25 -15.23 -2.66
CA GLU A 96 17.73 -13.91 -2.22
C GLU A 96 17.45 -13.72 -0.72
N GLN A 97 18.07 -12.70 -0.12
CA GLN A 97 17.92 -12.39 1.30
C GLN A 97 17.18 -11.06 1.52
N ALA A 98 16.33 -11.05 2.55
CA ALA A 98 15.77 -9.84 3.14
C ALA A 98 16.18 -9.76 4.61
N GLU A 99 16.36 -8.55 5.10
CA GLU A 99 16.53 -8.26 6.51
C GLU A 99 15.17 -8.00 7.16
N PHE A 100 14.87 -8.66 8.28
CA PHE A 100 13.72 -8.29 9.12
C PHE A 100 14.16 -7.31 10.21
N LYS A 101 13.39 -6.25 10.38
CA LYS A 101 13.66 -5.16 11.31
C LYS A 101 12.48 -5.06 12.26
N VAL A 102 12.71 -5.28 13.56
CA VAL A 102 11.64 -5.35 14.56
C VAL A 102 11.97 -4.43 15.73
N HIS A 103 10.98 -3.65 16.14
CA HIS A 103 10.97 -2.88 17.37
C HIS A 103 10.11 -3.59 18.41
N SER A 104 10.67 -3.81 19.59
CA SER A 104 9.94 -4.23 20.78
C SER A 104 10.63 -3.72 22.04
N VAL A 105 9.89 -3.57 23.14
CA VAL A 105 10.45 -3.20 24.46
C VAL A 105 10.64 -4.41 25.37
N GLU A 106 10.34 -5.61 24.90
CA GLU A 106 10.51 -6.87 25.61
C GLU A 106 10.91 -7.99 24.63
N PRO A 107 11.32 -9.17 25.13
CA PRO A 107 11.60 -10.32 24.27
C PRO A 107 10.42 -10.69 23.37
N TYR A 108 10.73 -11.09 22.14
CA TYR A 108 9.72 -11.55 21.19
C TYR A 108 10.18 -12.79 20.43
N ARG A 109 9.20 -13.55 19.97
CA ARG A 109 9.36 -14.70 19.08
C ARG A 109 9.00 -14.28 17.66
N LEU A 110 9.78 -14.72 16.67
CA LEU A 110 9.53 -14.46 15.25
C LEU A 110 9.44 -15.75 14.45
N SER A 111 8.43 -15.87 13.59
CA SER A 111 8.27 -17.00 12.67
C SER A 111 7.83 -16.53 11.29
N LEU A 112 8.11 -17.33 10.26
CA LEU A 112 7.73 -17.06 8.87
C LEU A 112 6.59 -17.98 8.46
N TRP A 113 5.60 -17.42 7.78
CA TRP A 113 4.39 -18.10 7.32
C TRP A 113 4.10 -17.76 5.87
N ARG A 114 3.59 -18.72 5.09
CA ARG A 114 3.09 -18.48 3.73
C ARG A 114 1.58 -18.31 3.77
N TYR A 115 1.07 -17.33 3.05
CA TYR A 115 -0.35 -16.97 3.02
C TYR A 115 -0.94 -17.39 1.66
N GLY A 116 -1.79 -18.42 1.70
CA GLY A 116 -2.57 -18.95 0.57
C GLY A 116 -3.98 -19.30 1.02
N CYS A 117 -4.61 -20.34 0.46
CA CYS A 117 -5.92 -20.81 0.93
C CYS A 117 -5.87 -21.30 2.38
N LYS A 118 -4.71 -21.80 2.79
CA LYS A 118 -4.35 -22.04 4.18
C LYS A 118 -3.07 -21.28 4.50
N ARG A 119 -2.94 -20.87 5.75
CA ARG A 119 -1.65 -20.37 6.26
C ARG A 119 -0.75 -21.55 6.56
N GLU A 120 0.47 -21.50 6.05
CA GLU A 120 1.45 -22.57 6.18
C GLU A 120 2.63 -22.06 7.02
N PHE A 121 2.91 -22.71 8.16
CA PHE A 121 4.12 -22.43 8.93
C PHE A 121 5.35 -22.85 8.11
N VAL A 122 6.25 -21.90 7.85
CA VAL A 122 7.48 -22.17 7.09
C VAL A 122 8.60 -22.55 8.05
N LYS A 123 8.91 -21.67 9.00
CA LYS A 123 9.93 -21.90 10.03
C LYS A 123 9.84 -20.93 11.19
N LEU A 124 10.42 -21.35 12.32
CA LEU A 124 10.76 -20.46 13.43
C LEU A 124 12.05 -19.72 13.04
N LEU A 125 12.05 -18.40 13.12
CA LEU A 125 13.25 -17.59 12.89
C LEU A 125 14.06 -17.44 14.17
N GLY A 126 13.40 -17.34 15.32
CA GLY A 126 14.08 -17.38 16.61
C GLY A 126 13.31 -16.70 17.72
N TRP A 127 13.99 -16.64 18.86
CA TRP A 127 13.71 -15.74 19.98
C TRP A 127 14.72 -14.60 19.93
N PHE A 128 14.23 -13.40 20.22
CA PHE A 128 15.02 -12.18 20.27
C PHE A 128 14.89 -11.61 21.67
N ASP A 129 15.75 -12.11 22.55
CA ASP A 129 15.76 -11.92 24.00
C ASP A 129 17.16 -11.48 24.47
N GLU A 130 17.69 -10.45 23.80
CA GLU A 130 19.00 -9.85 24.06
C GLU A 130 19.28 -9.61 25.56
N HIS A 131 20.54 -9.75 25.98
CA HIS A 131 20.92 -9.83 27.40
C HIS A 131 20.51 -8.63 28.27
N ALA A 132 20.40 -7.43 27.69
CA ALA A 132 20.00 -6.23 28.42
C ALA A 132 18.50 -5.94 28.23
N ALA A 133 17.86 -5.44 29.29
CA ALA A 133 16.46 -5.02 29.21
C ALA A 133 16.27 -4.00 28.07
N ARG A 134 15.20 -4.18 27.28
CA ARG A 134 14.86 -3.34 26.12
C ARG A 134 15.93 -3.31 25.01
N ALA A 135 16.87 -4.27 24.96
CA ALA A 135 17.94 -4.24 23.96
C ALA A 135 17.47 -4.45 22.50
N VAL A 136 16.25 -4.97 22.29
CA VAL A 136 15.61 -5.05 20.96
C VAL A 136 14.78 -3.80 20.61
N MET A 137 14.79 -2.78 21.47
CA MET A 137 14.08 -1.53 21.24
C MET A 137 14.82 -0.70 20.19
N GLN A 138 14.16 -0.47 19.07
CA GLN A 138 14.61 0.47 18.05
C GLN A 138 14.21 1.91 18.37
N ILE A 139 14.86 2.88 17.73
CA ILE A 139 14.49 4.31 17.73
C ILE A 139 14.20 4.76 16.30
N THR A 140 13.56 5.91 16.13
CA THR A 140 13.44 6.58 14.82
C THR A 140 14.45 7.73 14.69
N PRO A 141 14.89 8.05 13.47
CA PRO A 141 15.59 9.30 13.20
C PRO A 141 14.71 10.51 13.56
N ASP A 142 15.34 11.68 13.72
CA ASP A 142 14.65 12.96 13.84
C ASP A 142 14.36 13.57 12.47
N GLY A 143 13.41 14.52 12.40
CA GLY A 143 12.96 15.11 11.14
C GLY A 143 11.99 14.25 10.33
N ASP A 144 11.96 14.48 9.02
CA ASP A 144 11.10 13.77 8.07
C ASP A 144 11.76 12.47 7.58
N TYR A 145 11.81 11.46 8.45
CA TYR A 145 12.31 10.14 8.07
C TYR A 145 11.39 9.40 7.08
N THR A 146 10.24 9.96 6.69
CA THR A 146 9.43 9.36 5.62
C THR A 146 10.15 9.39 4.28
N GLN A 147 11.12 10.29 4.10
CA GLN A 147 11.93 10.37 2.88
C GLN A 147 13.14 9.44 2.89
N THR A 148 13.57 8.92 4.05
CA THR A 148 14.84 8.19 4.20
C THR A 148 14.71 6.81 4.82
N GLY A 149 13.61 6.52 5.53
CA GLY A 149 13.41 5.27 6.27
C GLY A 149 13.77 5.38 7.76
N VAL A 150 13.43 4.36 8.54
CA VAL A 150 13.64 4.37 10.01
C VAL A 150 15.03 3.91 10.44
N ASN A 151 15.86 3.38 9.53
CA ASN A 151 17.23 2.94 9.82
C ASN A 151 17.36 1.96 11.00
N TRP A 152 16.36 1.11 11.22
CA TRP A 152 16.43 0.06 12.26
C TRP A 152 17.55 -0.94 11.95
N ASN A 153 18.08 -1.55 13.01
CA ASN A 153 19.25 -2.43 13.01
C ASN A 153 20.59 -1.75 12.68
N THR A 154 20.70 -0.41 12.79
CA THR A 154 21.98 0.29 12.50
C THR A 154 22.78 0.66 13.76
N VAL A 155 22.10 0.92 14.87
CA VAL A 155 22.73 1.35 16.14
C VAL A 155 22.74 0.18 17.12
N GLY A 156 23.93 -0.26 17.54
CA GLY A 156 24.10 -1.37 18.50
C GLY A 156 24.11 -2.77 17.89
N TYR A 157 23.85 -2.89 16.58
CA TYR A 157 23.82 -4.15 15.83
C TYR A 157 25.15 -4.45 15.12
N GLY A 158 26.26 -4.36 15.85
CA GLY A 158 27.61 -4.56 15.30
C GLY A 158 28.09 -6.02 15.22
N SER A 159 27.32 -6.97 15.78
CA SER A 159 27.69 -8.38 15.83
C SER A 159 27.26 -9.09 14.55
N THR A 160 28.20 -9.76 13.87
CA THR A 160 27.89 -10.63 12.72
C THR A 160 27.10 -11.88 13.12
N HIS A 161 26.95 -12.16 14.42
CA HIS A 161 26.15 -13.26 14.94
C HIS A 161 24.68 -12.88 15.15
N HIS A 162 24.33 -11.59 15.17
CA HIS A 162 22.95 -11.12 15.32
C HIS A 162 22.33 -10.98 13.93
N THR A 163 22.30 -12.07 13.16
CA THR A 163 21.81 -12.05 11.79
C THR A 163 20.29 -11.93 11.76
N GLN A 164 19.81 -10.79 11.30
CA GLN A 164 18.38 -10.56 11.09
C GLN A 164 17.96 -10.83 9.65
N LEU A 165 18.46 -11.93 9.08
CA LEU A 165 18.26 -12.25 7.67
C LEU A 165 17.31 -13.44 7.49
N VAL A 166 16.50 -13.36 6.45
CA VAL A 166 15.71 -14.48 5.94
C VAL A 166 16.04 -14.70 4.47
N THR A 167 16.32 -15.95 4.11
CA THR A 167 16.39 -16.36 2.71
C THR A 167 14.99 -16.63 2.19
N GLY A 168 14.66 -16.08 1.02
CA GLY A 168 13.40 -16.29 0.31
C GLY A 168 13.15 -17.78 0.09
N PRO A 169 12.00 -18.34 0.55
CA PRO A 169 11.65 -19.73 0.32
C PRO A 169 11.51 -20.07 -1.17
N GLU A 170 11.59 -21.36 -1.50
CA GLU A 170 11.59 -21.83 -2.90
C GLU A 170 10.26 -21.61 -3.64
N ARG A 171 9.15 -21.65 -2.90
CA ARG A 171 7.80 -21.42 -3.43
C ARG A 171 7.53 -19.92 -3.47
N SER A 172 7.11 -19.41 -4.62
CA SER A 172 6.66 -18.03 -4.74
C SER A 172 5.38 -17.79 -3.93
N GLY A 173 5.14 -16.55 -3.52
CA GLY A 173 3.93 -16.17 -2.81
C GLY A 173 4.07 -15.00 -1.85
N LEU A 174 2.97 -14.70 -1.17
CA LEU A 174 2.91 -13.76 -0.07
C LEU A 174 3.30 -14.48 1.22
N TYR A 175 4.32 -13.96 1.90
CA TYR A 175 4.78 -14.44 3.18
C TYR A 175 4.54 -13.38 4.25
N TYR A 176 4.41 -13.81 5.50
CA TYR A 176 4.33 -12.92 6.65
C TYR A 176 5.29 -13.37 7.73
N PHE A 177 5.93 -12.39 8.34
CA PHE A 177 6.55 -12.56 9.64
C PHE A 177 5.48 -12.44 10.71
N HIS A 178 5.49 -13.35 11.67
CA HIS A 178 4.64 -13.33 12.87
C HIS A 178 5.53 -13.02 14.06
N ALA A 179 5.42 -11.81 14.59
CA ALA A 179 6.09 -11.38 15.80
C ALA A 179 5.12 -11.47 16.98
N LYS A 180 5.57 -12.06 18.10
CA LYS A 180 4.77 -12.15 19.32
C LYS A 180 5.63 -11.91 20.55
N THR A 181 5.23 -10.98 21.41
CA THR A 181 5.96 -10.67 22.65
C THR A 181 5.73 -11.72 23.73
N GLU A 182 6.69 -11.84 24.64
CA GLU A 182 6.65 -12.81 25.72
C GLU A 182 5.63 -12.46 26.81
N SER A 183 5.67 -11.25 27.38
CA SER A 183 4.85 -10.92 28.55
C SER A 183 3.51 -10.35 28.16
N SER A 184 3.48 -9.33 27.29
CA SER A 184 2.22 -8.67 26.88
C SER A 184 1.38 -9.50 25.92
N LYS A 185 1.97 -10.51 25.27
CA LYS A 185 1.35 -11.33 24.21
C LYS A 185 0.85 -10.51 23.02
N GLU A 186 1.39 -9.30 22.83
CA GLU A 186 1.16 -8.49 21.64
C GLU A 186 1.58 -9.26 20.39
N PHE A 187 0.76 -9.17 19.35
CA PHE A 187 1.00 -9.80 18.06
C PHE A 187 1.07 -8.73 16.97
N PHE A 188 2.05 -8.84 16.10
CA PHE A 188 2.20 -8.00 14.92
C PHE A 188 2.68 -8.86 13.76
N SER A 189 2.07 -8.66 12.58
CA SER A 189 2.49 -9.34 11.36
C SER A 189 2.82 -8.34 10.27
N PHE A 190 3.79 -8.68 9.42
CA PHE A 190 4.20 -7.83 8.30
C PHE A 190 4.63 -8.67 7.09
N PRO A 191 4.35 -8.19 5.87
CA PRO A 191 4.49 -8.99 4.65
C PRO A 191 5.93 -9.05 4.14
N LEU A 192 6.19 -10.09 3.35
CA LEU A 192 7.33 -10.28 2.46
C LEU A 192 6.81 -10.87 1.14
N VAL A 193 7.09 -10.22 0.03
CA VAL A 193 6.81 -10.77 -1.30
C VAL A 193 7.98 -11.64 -1.72
N VAL A 194 7.73 -12.89 -2.08
CA VAL A 194 8.76 -13.80 -2.60
C VAL A 194 8.36 -14.23 -3.99
N SER A 195 9.08 -13.75 -4.99
CA SER A 195 8.88 -14.15 -6.38
C SER A 195 9.77 -15.35 -6.72
N PRO A 196 9.51 -16.10 -7.79
CA PRO A 196 10.39 -17.19 -8.17
C PRO A 196 11.73 -16.66 -8.71
N SER A 197 12.77 -17.49 -8.65
CA SER A 197 14.04 -17.25 -9.34
C SER A 197 13.96 -17.60 -10.84
N ILE A 198 13.06 -18.51 -11.20
CA ILE A 198 12.73 -18.93 -12.56
C ILE A 198 11.21 -19.11 -12.59
N PRO A 199 10.47 -18.51 -13.55
CA PRO A 199 9.02 -18.71 -13.68
C PRO A 199 8.62 -20.19 -13.58
N LYS A 200 7.62 -20.48 -12.72
CA LYS A 200 7.11 -21.83 -12.45
C LYS A 200 5.64 -22.00 -12.82
N ALA A 201 4.90 -20.91 -13.05
CA ALA A 201 3.49 -20.93 -13.43
C ALA A 201 3.23 -20.17 -14.74
N LYS A 202 2.05 -20.39 -15.33
CA LYS A 202 1.55 -19.62 -16.48
C LYS A 202 0.89 -18.30 -16.09
N VAL A 203 0.60 -18.11 -14.80
CA VAL A 203 -0.05 -16.92 -14.25
C VAL A 203 0.94 -16.16 -13.38
N ALA A 204 1.10 -14.87 -13.62
CA ALA A 204 1.73 -13.94 -12.69
C ALA A 204 0.64 -13.13 -11.97
N VAL A 205 0.78 -12.97 -10.66
CA VAL A 205 -0.04 -12.09 -9.85
C VAL A 205 0.84 -10.97 -9.32
N LEU A 206 0.42 -9.72 -9.51
CA LEU A 206 1.16 -8.54 -9.06
C LEU A 206 0.54 -7.97 -7.79
N ALA A 207 1.36 -7.84 -6.75
CA ALA A 207 1.03 -7.16 -5.50
C ALA A 207 1.04 -5.65 -5.68
N SER A 208 0.04 -4.93 -5.15
CA SER A 208 -0.06 -3.46 -5.27
C SER A 208 0.86 -2.74 -4.28
N THR A 209 2.14 -3.09 -4.29
CA THR A 209 3.14 -2.65 -3.31
C THR A 209 3.33 -1.14 -3.25
N ASN A 210 3.17 -0.41 -4.35
CA ASN A 210 3.22 1.05 -4.38
C ASN A 210 2.01 1.64 -3.66
N THR A 211 0.82 1.04 -3.83
CA THR A 211 -0.37 1.40 -3.06
C THR A 211 -0.17 1.18 -1.57
N TRP A 212 0.47 0.08 -1.16
CA TRP A 212 0.77 -0.16 0.26
C TRP A 212 1.59 1.00 0.86
N LEU A 213 2.59 1.51 0.13
CA LEU A 213 3.37 2.67 0.53
C LEU A 213 2.56 3.97 0.51
N ALA A 214 1.76 4.20 -0.53
CA ALA A 214 0.94 5.40 -0.69
C ALA A 214 -0.04 5.61 0.48
N TYR A 215 -0.50 4.52 1.07
CA TYR A 215 -1.38 4.51 2.24
C TYR A 215 -0.65 4.40 3.58
N ASN A 216 0.68 4.17 3.59
CA ASN A 216 1.47 4.07 4.81
C ASN A 216 1.76 5.45 5.42
N ASN A 217 1.05 5.79 6.49
CA ASN A 217 1.23 7.04 7.24
C ASN A 217 2.22 6.93 8.42
N PHE A 218 2.93 5.81 8.57
CA PHE A 218 3.96 5.66 9.59
C PHE A 218 5.11 6.65 9.33
N GLY A 219 5.34 7.60 10.21
CA GLY A 219 6.23 8.75 10.05
C GLY A 219 5.50 10.07 9.85
N GLY A 220 4.17 10.05 9.79
CA GLY A 220 3.32 11.23 9.70
C GLY A 220 3.07 11.72 8.27
N ARG A 221 3.56 11.00 7.26
CA ARG A 221 3.24 11.25 5.85
C ARG A 221 2.86 9.98 5.10
N SER A 222 1.89 10.15 4.20
CA SER A 222 1.48 9.22 3.14
C SER A 222 0.94 10.06 1.97
N ASN A 223 0.52 9.46 0.85
CA ASN A 223 -0.10 10.25 -0.23
C ASN A 223 -1.49 10.84 0.16
N TYR A 224 -1.98 10.54 1.36
CA TYR A 224 -3.26 11.00 1.90
C TYR A 224 -3.13 11.84 3.19
N ILE A 225 -1.99 11.79 3.88
CA ILE A 225 -1.73 12.50 5.12
C ILE A 225 -0.44 13.30 4.93
N ASN A 226 -0.47 14.62 5.08
CA ASN A 226 0.71 15.48 4.84
C ASN A 226 1.41 15.12 3.51
N SER A 227 0.60 15.00 2.44
CA SER A 227 0.97 14.38 1.17
C SER A 227 2.17 15.03 0.52
N ASN A 228 2.21 16.35 0.49
CA ASN A 228 3.31 17.08 -0.13
C ASN A 228 4.57 17.09 0.76
N GLN A 229 4.44 17.47 2.03
CA GLN A 229 5.55 17.54 3.00
C GLN A 229 5.04 17.51 4.44
N LEU A 230 5.95 17.28 5.41
CA LEU A 230 5.61 17.43 6.83
C LEU A 230 5.34 18.92 7.12
N PRO A 231 4.27 19.26 7.87
CA PRO A 231 4.06 20.63 8.29
C PRO A 231 5.15 21.05 9.29
N PRO A 232 5.41 22.37 9.46
CA PRO A 232 6.40 22.86 10.41
C PRO A 232 6.14 22.50 11.88
N GLU A 233 4.87 22.25 12.23
CA GLU A 233 4.43 21.91 13.57
C GLU A 233 3.71 20.56 13.58
N PRO A 234 3.93 19.71 14.60
CA PRO A 234 3.22 18.46 14.73
C PRO A 234 1.73 18.68 14.98
N SER A 235 0.91 17.72 14.54
CA SER A 235 -0.53 17.79 14.70
C SER A 235 -0.93 17.61 16.16
N ILE A 236 -1.85 18.43 16.64
CA ILE A 236 -2.50 18.28 17.95
C ILE A 236 -3.83 17.57 17.76
N ASN A 237 -4.58 17.97 16.73
CA ASN A 237 -5.83 17.37 16.32
C ASN A 237 -5.89 17.31 14.80
N VAL A 238 -5.72 16.12 14.24
CA VAL A 238 -5.66 15.90 12.79
C VAL A 238 -6.86 16.49 12.03
N ARG A 239 -8.07 16.50 12.61
CA ARG A 239 -9.26 17.07 11.96
C ARG A 239 -9.26 18.59 11.92
N GLN A 240 -8.55 19.23 12.84
CA GLN A 240 -8.40 20.69 12.93
C GLN A 240 -7.13 21.17 12.21
N ASP A 241 -6.15 20.30 12.01
CA ASP A 241 -4.81 20.68 11.54
C ASP A 241 -4.56 20.28 10.08
N LEU A 242 -5.07 19.13 9.62
CA LEU A 242 -4.79 18.64 8.27
C LEU A 242 -5.67 19.32 7.22
N ILE A 243 -5.04 19.77 6.13
CA ILE A 243 -5.71 20.34 4.94
C ILE A 243 -6.83 19.45 4.42
N ARG A 244 -6.64 18.13 4.51
CA ARG A 244 -7.64 17.11 4.15
C ARG A 244 -9.00 17.30 4.83
N PHE A 245 -9.01 17.84 6.05
CA PHE A 245 -10.23 18.00 6.85
C PHE A 245 -10.64 19.47 7.03
N THR A 246 -9.70 20.40 6.95
CA THR A 246 -9.95 21.83 7.18
C THR A 246 -10.43 22.58 5.94
N LYS A 247 -10.13 22.07 4.73
CA LYS A 247 -10.67 22.61 3.48
C LYS A 247 -11.84 21.75 2.96
N ALA A 248 -12.83 22.39 2.35
CA ALA A 248 -14.00 21.70 1.79
C ALA A 248 -13.60 20.85 0.56
N GLY A 249 -13.68 19.52 0.67
CA GLY A 249 -13.37 18.56 -0.41
C GLY A 249 -12.29 17.54 -0.03
N SER A 250 -12.59 16.25 -0.20
CA SER A 250 -11.73 15.12 0.23
C SER A 250 -10.38 15.02 -0.48
N PHE A 251 -10.19 15.78 -1.56
CA PHE A 251 -9.06 15.71 -2.48
C PHE A 251 -8.23 17.01 -2.55
N ASN A 252 -8.49 17.98 -1.66
CA ASN A 252 -7.72 19.23 -1.62
C ASN A 252 -6.22 19.05 -1.34
N SER A 253 -5.85 17.93 -0.71
CA SER A 253 -4.45 17.53 -0.52
C SER A 253 -3.71 17.22 -1.83
N TRP A 254 -4.44 17.18 -2.96
CA TRP A 254 -3.90 16.96 -4.30
C TRP A 254 -3.73 18.26 -5.10
N GLY A 255 -4.00 19.43 -4.50
CA GLY A 255 -3.89 20.73 -5.17
C GLY A 255 -2.47 21.31 -5.28
N PHE A 256 -1.46 20.69 -4.65
CA PHE A 256 -0.06 21.10 -4.79
C PHE A 256 0.52 20.60 -6.12
N GLN A 257 1.51 21.32 -6.67
CA GLN A 257 2.23 20.88 -7.87
C GLN A 257 3.05 19.61 -7.60
N ASP A 258 3.31 18.81 -8.63
CA ASP A 258 3.97 17.50 -8.49
C ASP A 258 5.35 17.61 -7.80
N GLU A 259 6.09 18.68 -8.07
CA GLU A 259 7.43 18.91 -7.51
C GLU A 259 7.40 19.14 -5.99
N GLU A 260 6.25 19.55 -5.44
CA GLU A 260 6.06 19.78 -4.01
C GLU A 260 5.84 18.48 -3.23
N TYR A 261 5.51 17.36 -3.88
CA TYR A 261 5.39 16.07 -3.20
C TYR A 261 6.75 15.41 -3.07
N THR A 262 7.36 15.55 -1.89
CA THR A 262 8.65 14.90 -1.60
C THR A 262 8.47 13.37 -1.48
N PRO A 263 9.51 12.57 -1.82
CA PRO A 263 9.39 11.12 -1.95
C PRO A 263 9.06 10.44 -0.62
N LEU A 264 8.48 9.24 -0.70
CA LEU A 264 8.26 8.35 0.43
C LEU A 264 9.17 7.12 0.32
N SER A 265 9.80 6.74 1.42
CA SER A 265 10.65 5.57 1.55
C SER A 265 9.84 4.34 1.94
N PHE A 266 10.19 3.20 1.34
CA PHE A 266 9.69 1.87 1.68
C PHE A 266 10.29 1.31 2.98
N GLU A 267 11.40 1.86 3.49
CA GLU A 267 12.11 1.34 4.67
C GLU A 267 11.45 1.77 5.99
N ARG A 268 10.16 1.45 6.15
CA ARG A 268 9.35 1.80 7.31
C ARG A 268 8.33 0.68 7.61
N PRO A 269 7.91 0.51 8.88
CA PRO A 269 6.73 -0.29 9.22
C PRO A 269 5.51 0.12 8.38
N GLU A 270 4.71 -0.86 7.95
CA GLU A 270 3.45 -0.67 7.24
C GLU A 270 2.27 -1.30 8.02
N PRO A 271 1.80 -0.66 9.11
CA PRO A 271 0.76 -1.26 9.97
C PRO A 271 -0.55 -1.60 9.24
N GLY A 272 -0.85 -0.92 8.13
CA GLY A 272 -2.02 -1.19 7.29
C GLY A 272 -2.01 -2.57 6.62
N ASN A 273 -0.85 -3.22 6.54
CA ASN A 273 -0.69 -4.58 5.99
C ASN A 273 -0.77 -5.68 7.06
N CYS A 274 -0.96 -5.35 8.34
CA CYS A 274 -1.04 -6.36 9.39
C CYS A 274 -2.29 -7.24 9.23
N VAL A 275 -2.10 -8.56 9.27
CA VAL A 275 -3.17 -9.56 9.38
C VAL A 275 -3.20 -10.08 10.81
N ARG A 276 -4.38 -10.25 11.42
CA ARG A 276 -4.50 -10.67 12.84
C ARG A 276 -4.05 -12.12 13.03
N GLU A 277 -3.64 -12.46 14.25
CA GLU A 277 -3.05 -13.77 14.59
C GLU A 277 -3.92 -14.95 14.14
N ASN A 278 -5.24 -14.86 14.31
CA ASN A 278 -6.16 -15.96 14.03
C ASN A 278 -7.07 -15.69 12.82
N GLU A 279 -6.78 -14.66 12.02
CA GLU A 279 -7.56 -14.36 10.83
C GLU A 279 -7.30 -15.39 9.74
N GLU A 280 -8.37 -15.94 9.18
CA GLU A 280 -8.36 -16.84 8.03
C GLU A 280 -8.77 -16.11 6.74
N VAL A 281 -8.45 -16.71 5.59
CA VAL A 281 -8.63 -16.06 4.29
C VAL A 281 -10.11 -15.76 3.98
N THR A 282 -11.04 -16.49 4.60
CA THR A 282 -12.49 -16.30 4.48
C THR A 282 -13.10 -15.43 5.57
N ASP A 283 -12.29 -14.87 6.48
CA ASP A 283 -12.81 -14.01 7.53
C ASP A 283 -13.10 -12.59 6.99
N PRO A 284 -14.06 -11.85 7.60
CA PRO A 284 -14.31 -10.46 7.28
C PRO A 284 -13.05 -9.59 7.39
N ILE A 285 -12.96 -8.60 6.50
CA ILE A 285 -11.85 -7.65 6.44
C ILE A 285 -12.28 -6.36 7.13
N GLU A 286 -11.82 -6.20 8.37
CA GLU A 286 -12.12 -5.03 9.20
C GLU A 286 -11.29 -3.80 8.80
N GLY A 287 -11.93 -2.62 8.78
CA GLY A 287 -11.24 -1.33 8.67
C GLY A 287 -10.99 -0.85 7.23
N ARG A 288 -10.31 0.30 7.10
CA ARG A 288 -10.07 0.96 5.79
C ARG A 288 -8.87 0.43 5.03
N LEU A 289 -7.73 0.31 5.71
CA LEU A 289 -6.48 -0.08 5.05
C LEU A 289 -6.49 -1.57 4.69
N PRO A 290 -6.85 -2.49 5.60
CA PRO A 290 -6.83 -3.92 5.27
C PRO A 290 -7.73 -4.28 4.08
N SER A 291 -8.80 -3.51 3.86
CA SER A 291 -9.81 -3.78 2.84
C SER A 291 -9.37 -3.45 1.40
N SER A 292 -8.18 -2.86 1.22
CA SER A 292 -7.61 -2.53 -0.10
C SER A 292 -6.11 -2.83 -0.22
N LEU A 293 -5.47 -3.36 0.82
CA LEU A 293 -4.03 -3.66 0.84
C LEU A 293 -3.76 -5.18 0.92
N ALA A 294 -2.57 -5.58 1.39
CA ALA A 294 -2.16 -6.98 1.42
C ALA A 294 -3.18 -7.96 2.08
N PRO A 295 -3.92 -7.60 3.15
CA PRO A 295 -4.97 -8.47 3.69
C PRO A 295 -6.10 -8.77 2.70
N ALA A 296 -6.51 -7.81 1.89
CA ALA A 296 -7.51 -8.02 0.83
C ALA A 296 -6.92 -8.80 -0.35
N GLU A 297 -5.68 -8.50 -0.77
CA GLU A 297 -5.00 -9.25 -1.84
C GLU A 297 -4.83 -10.73 -1.51
N TRP A 298 -4.63 -11.07 -0.23
CA TRP A 298 -4.56 -12.46 0.23
C TRP A 298 -5.81 -13.27 -0.16
N ARG A 299 -7.00 -12.66 -0.24
CA ARG A 299 -8.24 -13.34 -0.64
C ARG A 299 -8.17 -13.85 -2.08
N LEU A 300 -7.52 -13.12 -2.99
CA LEU A 300 -7.27 -13.59 -4.36
C LEU A 300 -6.36 -14.83 -4.35
N LEU A 301 -5.27 -14.78 -3.56
CA LEU A 301 -4.33 -15.91 -3.48
C LEU A 301 -5.00 -17.15 -2.91
N GLY A 302 -5.84 -17.00 -1.88
CA GLY A 302 -6.63 -18.10 -1.34
C GLY A 302 -7.63 -18.66 -2.35
N TRP A 303 -8.28 -17.80 -3.13
CA TRP A 303 -9.19 -18.22 -4.20
C TRP A 303 -8.46 -19.01 -5.30
N LEU A 304 -7.32 -18.52 -5.79
CA LEU A 304 -6.51 -19.19 -6.81
C LEU A 304 -6.14 -20.62 -6.38
N GLU A 305 -5.66 -20.78 -5.15
CA GLU A 305 -5.31 -22.09 -4.62
C GLU A 305 -6.51 -23.01 -4.43
N ARG A 306 -7.66 -22.48 -3.97
CA ARG A 306 -8.90 -23.26 -3.83
C ARG A 306 -9.38 -23.82 -5.17
N GLU A 307 -9.31 -23.00 -6.23
CA GLU A 307 -9.73 -23.39 -7.57
C GLU A 307 -8.66 -24.18 -8.35
N GLY A 308 -7.45 -24.35 -7.78
CA GLY A 308 -6.37 -25.13 -8.35
C GLY A 308 -5.56 -24.41 -9.44
N PHE A 309 -5.53 -23.08 -9.43
CA PHE A 309 -4.69 -22.29 -10.33
C PHE A 309 -3.30 -22.08 -9.73
N GLU A 310 -2.27 -22.53 -10.44
CA GLU A 310 -0.88 -22.21 -10.10
C GLU A 310 -0.56 -20.78 -10.51
N TYR A 311 0.24 -20.09 -9.70
CA TYR A 311 0.65 -18.71 -9.94
C TYR A 311 2.03 -18.43 -9.35
N ASP A 312 2.71 -17.46 -9.95
CA ASP A 312 3.86 -16.79 -9.35
C ASP A 312 3.45 -15.40 -8.86
N TYR A 313 4.03 -14.95 -7.75
CA TYR A 313 3.66 -13.68 -7.10
C TYR A 313 4.84 -12.70 -7.13
N TYR A 314 4.59 -11.48 -7.57
CA TYR A 314 5.59 -10.43 -7.75
C TYR A 314 5.15 -9.13 -7.11
N ALA A 315 6.11 -8.29 -6.72
CA ALA A 315 5.86 -6.89 -6.38
C ALA A 315 5.93 -5.99 -7.62
N GLU A 316 5.26 -4.83 -7.58
CA GLU A 316 5.34 -3.83 -8.66
C GLU A 316 6.77 -3.35 -8.91
N THR A 317 7.61 -3.24 -7.88
CA THR A 317 9.04 -2.94 -8.05
C THR A 317 9.73 -3.93 -8.98
N GLN A 318 9.37 -5.21 -8.92
CA GLN A 318 9.95 -6.24 -9.77
C GLN A 318 9.48 -6.13 -11.23
N LEU A 319 8.28 -5.61 -11.49
CA LEU A 319 7.83 -5.24 -12.84
C LEU A 319 8.59 -3.99 -13.35
N HIS A 320 8.68 -2.95 -12.53
CA HIS A 320 9.38 -1.71 -12.88
C HIS A 320 10.86 -1.99 -13.25
N HIS A 321 11.60 -2.69 -12.38
CA HIS A 321 13.02 -3.01 -12.58
C HIS A 321 13.27 -4.20 -13.53
N GLY A 322 12.22 -4.80 -14.12
CA GLY A 322 12.37 -5.86 -15.14
C GLY A 322 12.76 -7.24 -14.61
N LYS A 323 12.58 -7.50 -13.30
CA LYS A 323 12.69 -8.85 -12.71
C LYS A 323 11.50 -9.75 -13.09
N LEU A 324 10.32 -9.16 -13.34
CA LEU A 324 9.18 -9.85 -13.94
C LEU A 324 9.26 -9.78 -15.46
N ASP A 325 9.59 -10.90 -16.10
CA ASP A 325 9.47 -11.07 -17.55
C ASP A 325 8.03 -11.45 -17.91
N LEU A 326 7.28 -10.51 -18.50
CA LEU A 326 5.90 -10.72 -18.89
C LEU A 326 5.74 -11.79 -20.00
N ASP A 327 6.75 -11.99 -20.85
CA ASP A 327 6.66 -12.97 -21.94
C ASP A 327 6.81 -14.41 -21.44
N ALA A 328 7.20 -14.61 -20.19
CA ALA A 328 7.21 -15.92 -19.54
C ALA A 328 5.82 -16.36 -19.03
N TYR A 329 4.82 -15.48 -19.09
CA TYR A 329 3.48 -15.72 -18.56
C TYR A 329 2.43 -15.59 -19.67
N GLU A 330 1.32 -16.31 -19.51
CA GLU A 330 0.16 -16.20 -20.38
C GLU A 330 -0.82 -15.15 -19.84
N VAL A 331 -0.91 -15.05 -18.50
CA VAL A 331 -1.85 -14.16 -17.80
C VAL A 331 -1.14 -13.36 -16.72
N LEU A 332 -1.39 -12.04 -16.71
CA LEU A 332 -1.10 -11.16 -15.58
C LEU A 332 -2.41 -10.84 -14.85
N ILE A 333 -2.43 -11.01 -13.53
CA ILE A 333 -3.53 -10.59 -12.67
C ILE A 333 -3.07 -9.42 -11.80
N ILE A 334 -3.83 -8.33 -11.83
CA ILE A 334 -3.65 -7.18 -10.94
C ILE A 334 -4.92 -6.98 -10.09
N SER A 335 -4.72 -6.72 -8.79
CA SER A 335 -5.77 -6.57 -7.78
C SER A 335 -5.17 -5.97 -6.50
N VAL A 336 -5.91 -5.59 -5.47
CA VAL A 336 -7.35 -5.24 -5.43
C VAL A 336 -7.52 -3.75 -5.73
N HIS A 337 -6.46 -2.97 -5.51
CA HIS A 337 -6.43 -1.52 -5.65
C HIS A 337 -5.04 -1.06 -6.17
N PRO A 338 -4.69 -1.38 -7.44
CA PRO A 338 -3.39 -1.03 -8.02
C PRO A 338 -3.35 0.44 -8.47
N GLU A 339 -3.61 1.38 -7.56
CA GLU A 339 -3.81 2.82 -7.84
C GLU A 339 -2.55 3.54 -8.37
N TYR A 340 -1.35 3.09 -7.98
CA TYR A 340 -0.10 3.84 -8.15
C TYR A 340 0.91 3.12 -9.04
N TRP A 341 1.04 3.56 -10.29
CA TRP A 341 1.87 2.91 -11.31
C TRP A 341 2.90 3.84 -11.92
N SER A 342 4.09 3.34 -12.22
CA SER A 342 5.04 4.09 -13.03
C SER A 342 4.64 3.99 -14.49
N ARG A 343 5.02 4.99 -15.27
CA ARG A 343 4.79 5.01 -16.72
C ARG A 343 5.40 3.79 -17.40
N GLU A 344 6.60 3.38 -17.00
CA GLU A 344 7.29 2.22 -17.55
C GLU A 344 6.54 0.92 -17.29
N MET A 345 5.91 0.77 -16.11
CA MET A 345 5.07 -0.40 -15.84
C MET A 345 3.84 -0.41 -16.73
N PHE A 346 3.17 0.75 -16.86
CA PHE A 346 2.02 0.92 -17.74
C PHE A 346 2.37 0.54 -19.17
N GLU A 347 3.44 1.11 -19.72
CA GLU A 347 3.92 0.86 -21.08
C GLU A 347 4.27 -0.60 -21.31
N LYS A 348 4.98 -1.24 -20.38
CA LYS A 348 5.34 -2.66 -20.50
C LYS A 348 4.12 -3.57 -20.64
N VAL A 349 3.12 -3.36 -19.77
CA VAL A 349 1.89 -4.17 -19.80
C VAL A 349 1.03 -3.80 -21.00
N HIS A 350 0.93 -2.52 -21.34
CA HIS A 350 0.21 -2.07 -22.53
C HIS A 350 0.79 -2.68 -23.80
N LEU A 351 2.12 -2.62 -24.00
CA LEU A 351 2.80 -3.24 -25.14
C LEU A 351 2.62 -4.77 -25.14
N TRP A 352 2.72 -5.42 -23.99
CA TRP A 352 2.52 -6.86 -23.87
C TRP A 352 1.10 -7.29 -24.33
N VAL A 353 0.06 -6.61 -23.85
CA VAL A 353 -1.33 -6.90 -24.21
C VAL A 353 -1.63 -6.51 -25.66
N HIS A 354 -1.24 -5.31 -26.09
CA HIS A 354 -1.65 -4.79 -27.40
C HIS A 354 -0.78 -5.29 -28.55
N GLN A 355 0.45 -5.73 -28.29
CA GLN A 355 1.40 -6.11 -29.37
C GLN A 355 1.93 -7.54 -29.27
N ARG A 356 1.92 -8.17 -28.10
CA ARG A 356 2.51 -9.50 -27.88
C ARG A 356 1.50 -10.59 -27.47
N GLY A 357 0.21 -10.30 -27.52
CA GLY A 357 -0.84 -11.28 -27.22
C GLY A 357 -1.09 -11.52 -25.73
N GLY A 358 -0.55 -10.67 -24.85
CA GLY A 358 -0.72 -10.79 -23.41
C GLY A 358 -2.16 -10.71 -22.95
N LYS A 359 -2.48 -11.44 -21.86
CA LYS A 359 -3.82 -11.46 -21.25
C LYS A 359 -3.78 -10.83 -19.86
N LEU A 360 -4.60 -9.79 -19.65
CA LEU A 360 -4.68 -9.08 -18.37
C LEU A 360 -6.03 -9.34 -17.70
N MET A 361 -6.01 -9.73 -16.43
CA MET A 361 -7.17 -9.71 -15.56
C MET A 361 -7.01 -8.60 -14.54
N TYR A 362 -7.86 -7.59 -14.62
CA TYR A 362 -7.96 -6.52 -13.64
C TYR A 362 -9.12 -6.80 -12.69
N LEU A 363 -8.78 -7.35 -11.52
CA LEU A 363 -9.73 -7.77 -10.47
C LEU A 363 -9.80 -6.75 -9.33
N GLY A 364 -9.76 -5.46 -9.66
CA GLY A 364 -9.75 -4.37 -8.69
C GLY A 364 -10.56 -3.16 -9.12
N GLY A 365 -10.47 -2.08 -8.34
CA GLY A 365 -11.06 -0.76 -8.62
C GLY A 365 -10.03 0.36 -8.41
N ASN A 366 -10.23 1.50 -9.09
CA ASN A 366 -9.31 2.64 -9.11
C ASN A 366 -7.85 2.27 -9.43
N GLY A 367 -7.69 1.45 -10.47
CA GLY A 367 -6.40 0.97 -10.93
C GLY A 367 -5.71 1.98 -11.83
N LEU A 368 -4.38 2.07 -11.69
CA LEU A 368 -3.47 2.83 -12.55
C LEU A 368 -3.79 4.34 -12.58
N ASN A 369 -4.49 4.84 -11.56
CA ASN A 369 -5.01 6.20 -11.52
C ASN A 369 -3.94 7.27 -11.36
N CYS A 370 -2.81 6.98 -10.72
CA CYS A 370 -1.77 7.96 -10.40
C CYS A 370 -0.39 7.50 -10.84
N GLU A 371 0.30 8.33 -11.63
CA GLU A 371 1.68 8.08 -12.01
C GLU A 371 2.61 8.23 -10.78
N VAL A 372 3.60 7.34 -10.68
CA VAL A 372 4.70 7.41 -9.71
C VAL A 372 6.05 7.33 -10.39
N GLU A 373 7.07 7.87 -9.72
CA GLU A 373 8.46 7.87 -10.15
C GLU A 373 9.36 7.28 -9.05
N PHE A 374 10.11 6.23 -9.39
CA PHE A 374 11.11 5.66 -8.49
C PHE A 374 12.36 6.54 -8.52
N GLU A 375 12.68 7.20 -7.40
CA GLU A 375 13.93 7.97 -7.29
C GLU A 375 15.15 7.05 -7.15
N ASP A 376 14.93 5.92 -6.48
CA ASP A 376 15.85 4.80 -6.32
C ASP A 376 15.05 3.55 -5.88
N GLU A 377 15.75 2.45 -5.59
CA GLU A 377 15.16 1.18 -5.13
C GLU A 377 14.32 1.32 -3.85
N SER A 378 14.54 2.36 -3.05
CA SER A 378 13.95 2.55 -1.72
C SER A 378 12.93 3.68 -1.63
N ARG A 379 12.81 4.54 -2.65
CA ARG A 379 12.02 5.78 -2.58
C ARG A 379 11.13 5.99 -3.81
N LEU A 380 9.88 6.39 -3.54
CA LEU A 380 8.84 6.61 -4.54
C LEU A 380 8.27 8.03 -4.43
N ARG A 381 8.19 8.75 -5.54
CA ARG A 381 7.52 10.05 -5.67
C ARG A 381 6.19 9.89 -6.39
N PHE A 382 5.18 10.66 -5.99
CA PHE A 382 3.81 10.58 -6.52
C PHE A 382 3.49 11.83 -7.35
N LYS A 383 3.04 11.65 -8.59
CA LYS A 383 2.58 12.74 -9.47
C LYS A 383 1.11 13.06 -9.21
N THR A 384 0.85 13.47 -7.97
CA THR A 384 -0.50 13.55 -7.39
C THR A 384 -1.30 14.77 -7.85
N TRP A 385 -0.67 15.80 -8.43
CA TRP A 385 -1.33 17.08 -8.71
C TRP A 385 -2.62 16.92 -9.54
N LEU A 386 -3.69 17.56 -9.07
CA LEU A 386 -4.90 17.87 -9.81
C LEU A 386 -5.28 19.33 -9.54
N GLN A 387 -6.38 19.79 -10.15
CA GLN A 387 -7.01 21.08 -9.82
C GLN A 387 -8.37 20.88 -9.14
N PRO A 388 -8.45 20.56 -7.82
CA PRO A 388 -9.72 20.23 -7.16
C PRO A 388 -10.81 21.31 -7.26
N GLU A 389 -10.42 22.59 -7.39
CA GLU A 389 -11.34 23.72 -7.47
C GLU A 389 -12.08 23.82 -8.81
N THR A 390 -11.47 23.33 -9.89
CA THR A 390 -11.96 23.45 -11.27
C THR A 390 -12.13 22.09 -11.96
N GLY A 391 -11.60 21.02 -11.36
CA GLY A 391 -11.33 19.74 -11.99
C GLY A 391 -12.33 18.62 -11.73
N GLY A 392 -13.15 18.75 -10.69
CA GLY A 392 -13.90 17.60 -10.15
C GLY A 392 -13.04 16.79 -9.18
N GLU A 393 -13.55 15.63 -8.74
CA GLU A 393 -12.96 14.89 -7.62
C GLU A 393 -11.74 14.02 -8.01
N LEU A 394 -11.77 13.38 -9.19
CA LEU A 394 -10.74 12.42 -9.61
C LEU A 394 -10.01 12.80 -10.91
N GLY A 395 -10.45 13.86 -11.59
CA GLY A 395 -9.90 14.31 -12.87
C GLY A 395 -9.76 15.82 -12.93
N MET A 396 -9.51 16.36 -14.12
CA MET A 396 -9.46 17.79 -14.37
C MET A 396 -9.55 18.15 -15.87
N PRO A 397 -10.04 19.36 -16.23
CA PRO A 397 -9.83 19.90 -17.57
C PRO A 397 -8.35 19.92 -17.94
N ASN A 398 -8.03 19.59 -19.18
CA ASN A 398 -6.67 19.67 -19.69
C ASN A 398 -6.20 21.13 -19.69
N PRO A 399 -5.12 21.49 -18.97
CA PRO A 399 -4.60 22.86 -18.94
C PRO A 399 -4.20 23.41 -20.32
N ALA A 400 -3.82 22.54 -21.25
CA ALA A 400 -3.45 22.91 -22.61
C ALA A 400 -4.66 22.97 -23.57
N ASN A 401 -5.76 22.29 -23.23
CA ASN A 401 -6.98 22.22 -24.05
C ASN A 401 -8.23 22.03 -23.17
N PRO A 402 -8.85 23.10 -22.65
CA PRO A 402 -9.94 22.99 -21.67
C PRO A 402 -11.20 22.24 -22.13
N GLU A 403 -11.37 21.99 -23.43
CA GLU A 403 -12.46 21.16 -23.98
C GLU A 403 -12.22 19.65 -23.76
N GLU A 404 -11.01 19.26 -23.43
CA GLU A 404 -10.62 17.89 -23.09
C GLU A 404 -10.62 17.70 -21.57
N TYR A 405 -11.26 16.63 -21.11
CA TYR A 405 -11.28 16.28 -19.69
C TYR A 405 -10.37 15.08 -19.43
N LEU A 406 -9.39 15.28 -18.55
CA LEU A 406 -8.46 14.25 -18.10
C LEU A 406 -9.09 13.50 -16.93
N GLU A 407 -9.32 12.21 -17.13
CA GLU A 407 -10.15 11.37 -16.25
C GLU A 407 -9.47 10.99 -14.92
N SER A 408 -8.13 11.12 -14.84
CA SER A 408 -7.30 10.69 -13.71
C SER A 408 -5.98 11.47 -13.61
N ARG A 409 -5.21 11.22 -12.53
CA ARG A 409 -3.85 11.76 -12.37
C ARG A 409 -2.88 11.17 -13.40
N MET A 410 -3.03 9.89 -13.76
CA MET A 410 -2.27 9.21 -14.80
C MET A 410 -2.63 9.75 -16.19
N HIS A 411 -3.92 9.96 -16.47
CA HIS A 411 -4.35 10.58 -17.72
C HIS A 411 -3.76 11.98 -17.86
N ARG A 412 -3.68 12.76 -16.77
CA ARG A 412 -3.02 14.07 -16.79
C ARG A 412 -1.55 13.99 -17.15
N SER A 413 -0.80 13.04 -16.61
CA SER A 413 0.65 12.99 -16.78
C SER A 413 1.09 12.18 -18.02
N TYR A 414 0.25 11.27 -18.51
CA TYR A 414 0.58 10.31 -19.56
C TYR A 414 -0.60 9.95 -20.48
N GLU A 415 -1.46 9.02 -20.07
CA GLU A 415 -2.56 8.46 -20.88
C GLU A 415 -3.66 7.91 -19.95
N SER A 416 -4.92 7.90 -20.40
CA SER A 416 -6.03 7.32 -19.64
C SER A 416 -5.80 5.83 -19.36
N GLU A 417 -5.96 5.41 -18.11
CA GLU A 417 -5.92 4.00 -17.74
C GLU A 417 -6.97 3.16 -18.46
N ALA A 418 -8.05 3.77 -18.95
CA ALA A 418 -9.06 3.09 -19.74
C ALA A 418 -8.49 2.50 -21.04
N SER A 419 -7.40 3.03 -21.61
CA SER A 419 -6.80 2.48 -22.84
C SER A 419 -6.17 1.09 -22.64
N LEU A 420 -5.80 0.77 -21.39
CA LEU A 420 -5.29 -0.54 -20.98
C LEU A 420 -6.33 -1.37 -20.20
N LEU A 421 -7.05 -0.76 -19.26
CA LEU A 421 -7.99 -1.50 -18.41
C LEU A 421 -9.38 -1.63 -19.07
N GLY A 422 -9.68 -0.86 -20.11
CA GLY A 422 -11.02 -0.76 -20.68
C GLY A 422 -12.04 -0.05 -19.78
N VAL A 423 -11.61 0.41 -18.59
CA VAL A 423 -12.43 1.12 -17.60
C VAL A 423 -11.56 2.13 -16.83
N VAL A 424 -12.19 3.16 -16.28
CA VAL A 424 -11.56 4.23 -15.46
C VAL A 424 -12.41 4.55 -14.24
N CYS A 425 -11.77 4.90 -13.12
CA CYS A 425 -12.44 5.24 -11.87
C CYS A 425 -13.32 6.48 -12.01
N THR A 426 -14.44 6.48 -11.31
CA THR A 426 -15.37 7.62 -11.28
C THR A 426 -15.85 7.91 -9.86
N ALA A 427 -16.10 9.19 -9.57
CA ALA A 427 -16.57 9.62 -8.25
C ALA A 427 -17.94 9.05 -7.87
N SER A 428 -18.81 8.76 -8.84
CA SER A 428 -20.21 8.37 -8.60
C SER A 428 -20.39 7.05 -7.82
N GLY A 429 -19.36 6.20 -7.76
CA GLY A 429 -19.40 4.94 -7.00
C GLY A 429 -18.59 4.93 -5.71
N ILE A 430 -17.87 6.01 -5.39
CA ILE A 430 -17.07 6.11 -4.17
C ILE A 430 -17.95 5.86 -2.94
N MET A 431 -17.49 4.98 -2.05
CA MET A 431 -18.15 4.62 -0.78
C MET A 431 -19.56 3.99 -0.95
N THR A 432 -19.86 3.41 -2.11
CA THR A 432 -21.08 2.61 -2.34
C THR A 432 -20.72 1.12 -2.49
N ALA A 433 -21.64 0.21 -2.24
CA ALA A 433 -21.52 -1.20 -2.64
C ALA A 433 -22.87 -1.82 -2.99
N ALA A 434 -22.88 -2.71 -3.99
CA ALA A 434 -24.05 -3.42 -4.49
C ALA A 434 -23.63 -4.71 -5.24
N PRO A 435 -24.56 -5.65 -5.53
CA PRO A 435 -24.30 -6.73 -6.48
C PRO A 435 -24.14 -6.21 -7.92
N TYR A 436 -23.58 -7.05 -8.79
CA TYR A 436 -23.61 -6.84 -10.24
C TYR A 436 -24.93 -7.32 -10.83
N ARG A 437 -25.34 -6.70 -11.94
CA ARG A 437 -26.45 -7.12 -12.78
C ARG A 437 -25.95 -7.48 -14.17
N VAL A 438 -26.35 -8.65 -14.69
CA VAL A 438 -25.89 -9.16 -15.99
C VAL A 438 -26.43 -8.32 -17.14
N VAL A 439 -25.54 -7.97 -18.09
CA VAL A 439 -25.86 -7.26 -19.33
C VAL A 439 -25.73 -8.20 -20.54
N ALA A 440 -24.68 -9.02 -20.59
CA ALA A 440 -24.35 -9.86 -21.75
C ALA A 440 -24.25 -11.35 -21.35
N PRO A 441 -25.37 -12.04 -21.08
CA PRO A 441 -25.36 -13.42 -20.57
C PRO A 441 -24.82 -14.45 -21.57
N ASP A 442 -24.82 -14.13 -22.85
CA ASP A 442 -24.31 -14.96 -23.95
C ASP A 442 -22.77 -14.96 -24.03
N HIS A 443 -22.10 -14.07 -23.30
CA HIS A 443 -20.64 -14.07 -23.24
C HIS A 443 -20.15 -15.32 -22.48
N TRP A 444 -19.12 -15.98 -23.01
CA TRP A 444 -18.57 -17.24 -22.48
C TRP A 444 -18.11 -17.14 -21.02
N ALA A 445 -17.81 -15.94 -20.52
CA ALA A 445 -17.48 -15.70 -19.11
C ALA A 445 -18.61 -16.17 -18.16
N PHE A 446 -19.88 -16.13 -18.60
CA PHE A 446 -21.04 -16.56 -17.81
C PHE A 446 -21.40 -18.05 -18.00
N GLU A 447 -20.61 -18.83 -18.75
CA GLU A 447 -20.89 -20.23 -19.00
C GLU A 447 -21.03 -21.04 -17.69
N GLY A 448 -22.09 -21.84 -17.59
CA GLY A 448 -22.35 -22.67 -16.42
C GLY A 448 -22.76 -21.91 -15.14
N THR A 449 -23.01 -20.60 -15.22
CA THR A 449 -23.55 -19.82 -14.09
C THR A 449 -25.07 -19.93 -13.96
N GLY A 450 -25.77 -20.19 -15.08
CA GLY A 450 -27.23 -20.18 -15.14
C GLY A 450 -27.86 -18.78 -15.14
N LEU A 451 -27.04 -17.72 -15.15
CA LEU A 451 -27.53 -16.34 -15.15
C LEU A 451 -28.12 -15.93 -16.50
N SER A 452 -29.23 -15.21 -16.44
CA SER A 452 -29.89 -14.54 -17.56
C SER A 452 -29.65 -13.03 -17.52
N GLN A 453 -29.95 -12.34 -18.63
CA GLN A 453 -29.88 -10.88 -18.66
C GLN A 453 -30.78 -10.28 -17.56
N GLY A 454 -30.21 -9.37 -16.76
CA GLY A 454 -30.91 -8.71 -15.67
C GLY A 454 -30.82 -9.41 -14.31
N ASP A 455 -30.32 -10.65 -14.25
CA ASP A 455 -30.07 -11.33 -12.97
C ASP A 455 -28.93 -10.64 -12.19
N GLU A 456 -29.01 -10.71 -10.87
CA GLU A 456 -27.99 -10.18 -9.96
C GLU A 456 -27.08 -11.27 -9.40
N PHE A 457 -25.82 -10.93 -9.13
CA PHE A 457 -24.81 -11.81 -8.54
C PHE A 457 -23.76 -11.00 -7.77
N GLY A 458 -22.96 -11.67 -6.92
CA GLY A 458 -21.96 -10.99 -6.10
C GLY A 458 -22.58 -10.27 -4.90
N HIS A 459 -23.53 -10.92 -4.22
CA HIS A 459 -24.22 -10.33 -3.06
C HIS A 459 -23.38 -10.44 -1.77
N GLU A 460 -22.56 -11.48 -1.66
CA GLU A 460 -21.74 -11.72 -0.49
C GLU A 460 -20.44 -10.92 -0.57
N SER A 461 -19.95 -10.38 0.55
CA SER A 461 -18.66 -9.70 0.61
C SER A 461 -18.05 -9.77 2.00
N LEU A 462 -16.74 -10.01 2.07
CA LEU A 462 -15.96 -9.92 3.31
C LEU A 462 -15.62 -8.48 3.70
N HIS A 463 -15.92 -7.49 2.84
CA HIS A 463 -15.51 -6.10 3.05
C HIS A 463 -16.42 -5.37 4.05
N GLU A 464 -15.97 -5.15 5.29
CA GLU A 464 -16.83 -4.57 6.34
C GLU A 464 -16.98 -3.04 6.27
N ARG A 465 -15.98 -2.33 5.71
CA ARG A 465 -16.03 -0.86 5.65
C ARG A 465 -17.20 -0.37 4.80
N ILE A 466 -17.41 -1.01 3.65
CA ILE A 466 -18.49 -0.75 2.70
C ILE A 466 -19.09 -2.11 2.35
N HIS A 467 -20.20 -2.45 3.00
CA HIS A 467 -20.94 -3.69 2.79
C HIS A 467 -21.99 -3.50 1.68
N GLY A 468 -22.41 -4.57 1.02
CA GLY A 468 -23.54 -4.53 0.07
C GLY A 468 -23.34 -5.33 -1.22
N GLY A 469 -22.12 -5.80 -1.50
CA GLY A 469 -21.84 -6.69 -2.62
C GLY A 469 -20.49 -6.42 -3.27
N ALA A 470 -20.25 -7.12 -4.38
CA ALA A 470 -18.97 -7.17 -5.08
C ALA A 470 -18.66 -5.94 -5.94
N SER A 471 -19.65 -5.09 -6.22
CA SER A 471 -19.47 -3.83 -6.93
C SER A 471 -19.46 -2.68 -5.93
N GLY A 472 -18.29 -2.23 -5.48
CA GLY A 472 -18.19 -1.14 -4.51
C GLY A 472 -16.80 -0.64 -4.11
N HIS A 473 -16.85 0.22 -3.08
CA HIS A 473 -15.82 1.08 -2.50
C HIS A 473 -15.29 2.14 -3.46
N GLU A 474 -14.64 1.74 -4.54
CA GLU A 474 -14.30 2.60 -5.68
C GLU A 474 -14.55 1.79 -6.95
N THR A 475 -15.16 2.43 -7.95
CA THR A 475 -15.74 1.71 -9.09
C THR A 475 -15.37 2.34 -10.42
N ASP A 476 -15.04 1.49 -11.37
CA ASP A 476 -14.57 1.90 -12.68
C ASP A 476 -15.63 1.66 -13.76
N LYS A 477 -15.62 2.48 -14.79
CA LYS A 477 -16.63 2.51 -15.87
C LYS A 477 -15.95 2.62 -17.23
N ILE A 478 -16.59 2.08 -18.27
CA ILE A 478 -16.12 2.25 -19.65
C ILE A 478 -16.17 3.74 -19.99
N SER A 479 -15.16 4.22 -20.73
CA SER A 479 -15.05 5.62 -21.12
C SER A 479 -14.73 5.82 -22.60
N PRO A 480 -14.75 7.06 -23.12
CA PRO A 480 -14.35 7.35 -24.49
C PRO A 480 -12.92 6.92 -24.85
N HIS A 481 -12.06 6.72 -23.84
CA HIS A 481 -10.67 6.28 -24.02
C HIS A 481 -10.52 4.76 -23.98
N SER A 482 -11.59 4.01 -23.70
CA SER A 482 -11.57 2.55 -23.73
C SER A 482 -11.39 2.04 -25.16
N PRO A 483 -10.65 0.93 -25.38
CA PRO A 483 -10.45 0.37 -26.71
C PRO A 483 -11.75 0.10 -27.46
N SER A 484 -11.74 0.31 -28.77
CA SER A 484 -12.91 0.06 -29.61
C SER A 484 -13.30 -1.42 -29.55
N GLY A 485 -14.60 -1.68 -29.39
CA GLY A 485 -15.12 -3.03 -29.20
C GLY A 485 -15.14 -3.52 -27.75
N THR A 486 -14.75 -2.69 -26.77
CA THR A 486 -14.95 -3.00 -25.34
C THR A 486 -16.42 -3.30 -25.06
N ARG A 487 -16.69 -4.50 -24.54
CA ARG A 487 -18.02 -5.03 -24.28
C ARG A 487 -18.34 -4.94 -22.79
N LEU A 488 -19.48 -4.33 -22.46
CA LEU A 488 -20.05 -4.36 -21.12
C LEU A 488 -20.70 -5.73 -20.85
N LEU A 489 -20.22 -6.43 -19.83
CA LEU A 489 -20.67 -7.77 -19.44
C LEU A 489 -21.69 -7.74 -18.31
N ALA A 490 -21.43 -6.93 -17.29
CA ALA A 490 -22.32 -6.71 -16.14
C ALA A 490 -22.08 -5.33 -15.55
N LYS A 491 -23.06 -4.80 -14.80
CA LYS A 491 -22.98 -3.49 -14.15
C LYS A 491 -23.49 -3.55 -12.72
N GLY A 492 -22.77 -2.95 -11.78
CA GLY A 492 -23.19 -2.79 -10.39
C GLY A 492 -24.51 -2.03 -10.26
N THR A 493 -25.34 -2.42 -9.29
CA THR A 493 -26.63 -1.75 -9.02
C THR A 493 -26.54 -0.61 -8.01
N ASN A 494 -25.34 -0.05 -7.85
CA ASN A 494 -25.07 1.05 -6.92
C ASN A 494 -25.93 2.28 -7.26
N PRO A 495 -26.29 3.10 -6.25
CA PRO A 495 -27.06 4.32 -6.45
C PRO A 495 -26.45 5.27 -7.50
N ASN A 496 -27.29 6.11 -8.10
CA ASN A 496 -26.87 7.19 -9.01
C ASN A 496 -26.03 6.75 -10.21
N GLY A 497 -26.18 5.50 -10.66
CA GLY A 497 -25.36 4.94 -11.74
C GLY A 497 -23.90 4.72 -11.35
N GLY A 498 -23.60 4.70 -10.05
CA GLY A 498 -22.27 4.54 -9.49
C GLY A 498 -21.68 3.14 -9.63
N GLY A 499 -22.39 2.16 -10.19
CA GLY A 499 -21.91 0.78 -10.23
C GLY A 499 -20.66 0.58 -11.08
N ALA A 500 -19.84 -0.38 -10.68
CA ALA A 500 -18.72 -0.86 -11.48
C ALA A 500 -19.20 -1.51 -12.77
N GLU A 501 -18.45 -1.34 -13.85
CA GLU A 501 -18.72 -1.98 -15.13
C GLU A 501 -17.73 -3.11 -15.37
N MET A 502 -18.23 -4.34 -15.37
CA MET A 502 -17.45 -5.50 -15.77
C MET A 502 -17.32 -5.49 -17.29
N ALA A 503 -16.09 -5.36 -17.79
CA ALA A 503 -15.80 -5.13 -19.19
C ALA A 503 -14.80 -6.14 -19.75
N TYR A 504 -14.89 -6.36 -21.07
CA TYR A 504 -13.98 -7.23 -21.80
C TYR A 504 -13.64 -6.65 -23.17
N TYR A 505 -12.37 -6.75 -23.58
CA TYR A 505 -11.97 -6.47 -24.96
C TYR A 505 -10.82 -7.38 -25.41
N GLU A 506 -10.68 -7.53 -26.73
CA GLU A 506 -9.58 -8.24 -27.39
C GLU A 506 -8.81 -7.28 -28.31
N THR A 507 -7.52 -7.51 -28.45
CA THR A 507 -6.63 -6.75 -29.32
C THR A 507 -6.39 -7.50 -30.63
N LYS A 508 -5.86 -6.80 -31.64
CA LYS A 508 -5.50 -7.43 -32.93
C LYS A 508 -4.37 -8.45 -32.82
N SER A 509 -3.55 -8.36 -31.77
CA SER A 509 -2.47 -9.32 -31.48
C SER A 509 -2.96 -10.53 -30.70
N GLU A 510 -4.28 -10.73 -30.62
CA GLU A 510 -4.93 -11.76 -29.80
C GLU A 510 -4.67 -11.56 -28.30
N GLY A 511 -4.21 -10.40 -27.84
CA GLY A 511 -4.24 -10.04 -26.42
C GLY A 511 -5.66 -9.77 -25.96
N ALA A 512 -5.90 -9.79 -24.65
CA ALA A 512 -7.24 -9.53 -24.11
C ALA A 512 -7.19 -8.99 -22.69
N VAL A 513 -8.21 -8.23 -22.32
CA VAL A 513 -8.37 -7.68 -20.97
C VAL A 513 -9.76 -7.97 -20.45
N PHE A 514 -9.82 -8.49 -19.22
CA PHE A 514 -11.05 -8.63 -18.45
C PHE A 514 -10.95 -7.78 -17.18
N SER A 515 -11.90 -6.88 -17.01
CA SER A 515 -11.92 -5.90 -15.92
C SER A 515 -13.21 -6.00 -15.13
N VAL A 516 -13.11 -6.00 -13.80
CA VAL A 516 -14.29 -6.02 -12.90
C VAL A 516 -14.65 -4.62 -12.40
N GLY A 517 -13.66 -3.72 -12.35
CA GLY A 517 -13.82 -2.32 -11.98
C GLY A 517 -14.29 -2.09 -10.54
N SER A 518 -13.94 -2.94 -9.58
CA SER A 518 -14.31 -2.77 -8.18
C SER A 518 -13.28 -3.29 -7.18
N ILE A 519 -13.00 -2.49 -6.15
CA ILE A 519 -12.22 -2.90 -4.96
C ILE A 519 -12.92 -4.02 -4.17
N CYS A 520 -14.25 -4.02 -4.10
CA CYS A 520 -14.99 -5.04 -3.33
C CYS A 520 -14.96 -6.44 -3.98
N TYR A 521 -14.56 -6.56 -5.24
CA TYR A 521 -14.69 -7.81 -6.00
C TYR A 521 -13.94 -8.98 -5.37
N VAL A 522 -12.66 -8.80 -5.04
CA VAL A 522 -11.82 -9.89 -4.48
C VAL A 522 -12.27 -10.30 -3.09
N ALA A 523 -12.76 -9.36 -2.28
CA ALA A 523 -13.34 -9.67 -0.97
C ALA A 523 -14.63 -10.51 -1.07
N SER A 524 -15.31 -10.49 -2.22
CA SER A 524 -16.47 -11.33 -2.52
C SER A 524 -16.10 -12.64 -3.22
N LEU A 525 -15.01 -12.64 -4.00
CA LEU A 525 -14.62 -13.74 -4.88
C LEU A 525 -14.43 -15.09 -4.17
N ILE A 526 -13.85 -15.09 -2.97
CA ILE A 526 -13.58 -16.33 -2.22
C ILE A 526 -14.82 -16.90 -1.52
N ILE A 527 -15.93 -16.17 -1.43
CA ILE A 527 -17.16 -16.66 -0.77
C ILE A 527 -18.34 -16.81 -1.73
N ASP A 528 -18.42 -15.99 -2.78
CA ASP A 528 -19.51 -16.05 -3.76
C ASP A 528 -19.17 -17.03 -4.90
N SER A 529 -19.96 -18.11 -5.01
CA SER A 529 -19.73 -19.17 -6.01
C SER A 529 -19.93 -18.70 -7.45
N THR A 530 -20.77 -17.70 -7.67
CA THR A 530 -21.10 -17.19 -9.01
C THR A 530 -19.96 -16.32 -9.53
N LEU A 531 -19.43 -15.43 -8.68
CA LEU A 531 -18.19 -14.71 -8.99
C LEU A 531 -17.05 -15.69 -9.26
N SER A 532 -16.86 -16.67 -8.39
CA SER A 532 -15.83 -17.70 -8.56
C SER A 532 -15.93 -18.42 -9.91
N ARG A 533 -17.16 -18.78 -10.34
CA ARG A 533 -17.39 -19.40 -11.65
C ARG A 533 -16.99 -18.47 -12.79
N ILE A 534 -17.44 -17.22 -12.78
CA ILE A 534 -17.15 -16.24 -13.83
C ILE A 534 -15.64 -15.99 -13.95
N THR A 535 -14.97 -15.70 -12.83
CA THR A 535 -13.52 -15.46 -12.81
C THR A 535 -12.75 -16.70 -13.25
N SER A 536 -13.17 -17.89 -12.85
CA SER A 536 -12.54 -19.15 -13.29
C SER A 536 -12.71 -19.40 -14.78
N ASN A 537 -13.87 -19.06 -15.36
CA ASN A 537 -14.10 -19.19 -16.80
C ASN A 537 -13.14 -18.28 -17.57
N VAL A 538 -12.96 -17.03 -17.14
CA VAL A 538 -12.00 -16.08 -17.70
C VAL A 538 -10.58 -16.61 -17.64
N LEU A 539 -10.12 -17.00 -16.46
CA LEU A 539 -8.75 -17.48 -16.30
C LEU A 539 -8.48 -18.75 -17.11
N ARG A 540 -9.40 -19.72 -17.11
CA ARG A 540 -9.27 -20.94 -17.94
C ARG A 540 -9.27 -20.63 -19.42
N ARG A 541 -10.08 -19.68 -19.88
CA ARG A 541 -10.10 -19.28 -21.29
C ARG A 541 -8.76 -18.67 -21.69
N PHE A 542 -8.24 -17.74 -20.90
CA PHE A 542 -6.94 -17.11 -21.16
C PHE A 542 -5.79 -18.13 -21.19
N LEU A 543 -5.80 -19.14 -20.31
CA LEU A 543 -4.80 -20.21 -20.29
C LEU A 543 -4.94 -21.26 -21.41
N ASN A 544 -6.12 -21.36 -22.04
CA ASN A 544 -6.38 -22.31 -23.13
C ASN A 544 -6.19 -21.72 -24.53
N ASP A 545 -6.29 -20.39 -24.65
CA ASP A 545 -6.12 -19.68 -25.92
C ASP A 545 -4.63 -19.48 -26.28
N SER A 546 -3.72 -19.65 -25.33
CA SER A 546 -2.27 -19.71 -25.54
C SER A 546 -1.88 -21.08 -26.14
N LYS A 547 -1.88 -21.18 -27.47
CA LYS A 547 -1.45 -22.36 -28.22
C LYS A 547 -0.03 -22.24 -28.77
#